data_AF-A0A2N1J2H8-F1
#
_entry.id   AF-A0A2N1J2H8-F1
#
_cell.length_a   1.000
_cell.length_b   1.000
_cell.length_c   1.000
_cell.angle_alpha   90.00
_cell.angle_beta   90.00
_cell.angle_gamma   90.00
#
_symmetry.space_group_name_H-M   'P 1'
#
loop_
_entity.id
_entity.type
_entity.pdbx_description
1 polymer ?
#
loop_
_entity_poly.entity_id
_entity_poly.type
_entity_poly.pdbx_seq_one_letter_code
_entity_poly.pdbx_strand_id
1 'polypeptide(L)'
;MKKDEYDLSEYINEEEIEFLKQKHKVLLQNKDKIKTYLKGNPSLKEQIKRIKQELNVDISVFTYRNFLLKYFSKSYNEHNINKVFLNNQYTILQLILNEEFETSKKIYNYLLSRGSLKKVKNDEKSVITYTEFSKKLKEFISKKNLNNEIIISEEEKEDEVDIKKDIQDSEIVEIIDNSKRIDIELIDGSYETHNLSFLRNYYLVEEFSGKKFDFIEKNLYMIPNSHEGKKFNFTPIKKLLKETKLLPEYSLVLHDNSNDDSKIYIYRYINNELVFLDSFSSLLIVDILELINQALKRFLNLYEIYFEKENNYISYE
;
A
#
# COMPACT_ATOMS: atom_id res chain seq x y z
N MET A 1 -10.51 24.39 -11.68
CA MET A 1 -11.67 23.48 -11.53
C MET A 1 -11.29 22.40 -10.54
N LYS A 2 -12.01 22.24 -9.41
CA LYS A 2 -11.86 21.05 -8.56
C LYS A 2 -12.28 19.85 -9.40
N LYS A 3 -11.44 18.80 -9.50
CA LYS A 3 -11.88 17.52 -10.06
C LYS A 3 -12.86 16.93 -9.07
N ASP A 4 -14.14 16.91 -9.42
CA ASP A 4 -15.11 16.17 -8.62
C ASP A 4 -14.72 14.68 -8.65
N GLU A 5 -14.59 14.08 -7.47
CA GLU A 5 -14.40 12.63 -7.37
C GLU A 5 -15.72 11.94 -7.72
N TYR A 6 -15.66 10.97 -8.62
CA TYR A 6 -16.81 10.15 -9.04
C TYR A 6 -16.53 8.67 -8.77
N ASP A 7 -17.57 7.91 -8.44
CA ASP A 7 -17.49 6.46 -8.34
C ASP A 7 -17.53 5.85 -9.74
N LEU A 8 -16.41 5.29 -10.22
CA LEU A 8 -16.35 4.68 -11.56
C LEU A 8 -17.40 3.58 -11.76
N SER A 9 -17.79 2.86 -10.69
CA SER A 9 -18.82 1.81 -10.73
C SER A 9 -20.19 2.27 -11.25
N GLU A 10 -20.45 3.58 -11.30
CA GLU A 10 -21.67 4.15 -11.84
C GLU A 10 -21.69 4.17 -13.37
N TYR A 11 -20.52 4.16 -14.02
CA TYR A 11 -20.37 4.37 -15.46
C TYR A 11 -19.99 3.10 -16.23
N ILE A 12 -19.70 2.00 -15.53
CA ILE A 12 -19.30 0.73 -16.15
C ILE A 12 -20.52 0.06 -16.78
N ASN A 13 -20.39 -0.37 -18.03
CA ASN A 13 -21.43 -1.12 -18.74
C ASN A 13 -21.34 -2.64 -18.49
N GLU A 14 -22.33 -3.41 -18.94
CA GLU A 14 -22.38 -4.87 -18.70
C GLU A 14 -21.21 -5.63 -19.35
N GLU A 15 -20.78 -5.22 -20.55
CA GLU A 15 -19.66 -5.84 -21.27
C GLU A 15 -18.33 -5.64 -20.54
N GLU A 16 -18.09 -4.44 -20.03
CA GLU A 16 -16.93 -4.10 -19.21
C GLU A 16 -16.95 -4.87 -17.88
N ILE A 17 -18.13 -5.01 -17.25
CA ILE A 17 -18.28 -5.82 -16.03
C ILE A 17 -17.91 -7.28 -16.31
N GLU A 18 -18.31 -7.83 -17.45
CA GLU A 18 -18.01 -9.21 -17.85
C GLU A 18 -16.52 -9.42 -18.09
N PHE A 19 -15.82 -8.42 -18.64
CA PHE A 19 -14.38 -8.44 -18.89
C PHE A 19 -13.52 -8.35 -17.60
N LEU A 20 -14.08 -7.86 -16.49
CA LEU A 20 -13.36 -7.70 -15.23
C LEU A 20 -13.10 -9.04 -14.51
N LYS A 21 -12.06 -9.07 -13.67
CA LYS A 21 -11.72 -10.25 -12.84
C LYS A 21 -12.94 -10.72 -12.02
N GLN A 22 -13.11 -12.03 -11.85
CA GLN A 22 -14.29 -12.66 -11.23
C GLN A 22 -14.72 -12.01 -9.90
N LYS A 23 -13.78 -11.71 -8.98
CA LYS A 23 -14.10 -11.04 -7.70
C LYS A 23 -14.62 -9.61 -7.90
N HIS A 24 -13.96 -8.82 -8.76
CA HIS A 24 -14.39 -7.44 -9.05
C HIS A 24 -15.74 -7.43 -9.77
N LYS A 25 -15.94 -8.37 -10.70
CA LYS A 25 -17.21 -8.56 -11.39
C LYS A 25 -18.36 -8.76 -10.40
N VAL A 26 -18.25 -9.73 -9.49
CA VAL A 26 -19.30 -9.99 -8.48
C VAL A 26 -19.55 -8.75 -7.61
N LEU A 27 -18.50 -8.06 -7.17
CA LEU A 27 -18.65 -6.85 -6.35
C LEU A 27 -19.31 -5.69 -7.11
N LEU A 28 -18.99 -5.49 -8.40
CA LEU A 28 -19.59 -4.45 -9.24
C LEU A 28 -21.04 -4.75 -9.61
N GLN A 29 -21.35 -6.02 -9.88
CA GLN A 29 -22.74 -6.48 -10.05
C GLN A 29 -23.58 -6.24 -8.77
N ASN A 30 -22.92 -6.14 -7.61
CA ASN A 30 -23.54 -5.85 -6.32
C ASN A 30 -23.19 -4.45 -5.78
N LYS A 31 -22.92 -3.48 -6.66
CA LYS A 31 -22.44 -2.13 -6.30
C LYS A 31 -23.30 -1.42 -5.25
N ASP A 32 -24.62 -1.58 -5.28
CA ASP A 32 -25.53 -0.96 -4.31
C ASP A 32 -25.36 -1.52 -2.90
N LYS A 33 -25.07 -2.82 -2.77
CA LYS A 33 -24.73 -3.43 -1.48
C LYS A 33 -23.41 -2.86 -0.95
N ILE A 34 -22.41 -2.73 -1.82
CA ILE A 34 -21.10 -2.15 -1.46
C ILE A 34 -21.27 -0.71 -0.96
N LYS A 35 -22.04 0.13 -1.67
CA LYS A 35 -22.37 1.49 -1.22
C LYS A 35 -23.12 1.49 0.12
N THR A 36 -24.04 0.56 0.32
CA THR A 36 -24.77 0.42 1.60
C THR A 36 -23.83 0.07 2.74
N TYR A 37 -22.87 -0.83 2.53
CA TYR A 37 -21.85 -1.13 3.51
C TYR A 37 -21.02 0.10 3.84
N LEU A 38 -20.52 0.84 2.85
CA LEU A 38 -19.75 2.07 3.08
C LEU A 38 -20.53 3.10 3.91
N LYS A 39 -21.81 3.33 3.57
CA LYS A 39 -22.71 4.24 4.30
C LYS A 39 -22.96 3.80 5.76
N GLY A 40 -23.06 2.50 6.01
CA GLY A 40 -23.26 1.95 7.35
C GLY A 40 -22.06 2.10 8.29
N ASN A 41 -20.89 2.53 7.77
CA ASN A 41 -19.63 2.67 8.50
C ASN A 41 -19.08 1.43 9.27
N PRO A 42 -19.35 0.16 8.91
CA PRO A 42 -18.62 -0.97 9.46
C PRO A 42 -17.16 -0.96 8.98
N SER A 43 -16.26 -1.52 9.79
CA SER A 43 -14.86 -1.70 9.37
C SER A 43 -14.75 -2.54 8.09
N LEU A 44 -13.70 -2.36 7.29
CA LEU A 44 -13.49 -3.17 6.08
C LEU A 44 -13.44 -4.68 6.38
N LYS A 45 -12.91 -5.09 7.53
CA LYS A 45 -12.92 -6.50 7.97
C LYS A 45 -14.35 -7.03 8.13
N GLU A 46 -15.23 -6.24 8.72
CA GLU A 46 -16.64 -6.57 8.88
C GLU A 46 -17.38 -6.56 7.53
N GLN A 47 -17.07 -5.62 6.64
CA GLN A 47 -17.61 -5.62 5.27
C GLN A 47 -17.23 -6.90 4.52
N ILE A 48 -15.98 -7.34 4.62
CA ILE A 48 -15.51 -8.57 3.98
C ILE A 48 -16.22 -9.80 4.52
N LYS A 49 -16.45 -9.86 5.83
CA LYS A 49 -17.22 -10.95 6.43
C LYS A 49 -18.63 -11.04 5.83
N ARG A 50 -19.29 -9.89 5.64
CA ARG A 50 -20.61 -9.80 5.00
C ARG A 50 -20.56 -10.16 3.51
N ILE A 51 -19.57 -9.67 2.78
CA ILE A 51 -19.34 -10.02 1.37
C ILE A 51 -19.15 -11.53 1.21
N LYS A 52 -18.36 -12.17 2.09
CA LYS A 52 -18.17 -13.62 2.07
C LYS A 52 -19.49 -14.38 2.33
N GLN A 53 -20.27 -13.92 3.31
CA GLN A 53 -21.55 -14.55 3.67
C GLN A 53 -22.64 -14.36 2.62
N GLU A 54 -22.76 -13.16 2.05
CA GLU A 54 -23.88 -12.77 1.18
C GLU A 54 -23.59 -12.97 -0.31
N LEU A 55 -22.32 -12.84 -0.73
CA LEU A 55 -21.90 -12.89 -2.13
C LEU A 55 -21.01 -14.11 -2.44
N ASN A 56 -20.64 -14.90 -1.43
CA ASN A 56 -19.71 -16.02 -1.55
C ASN A 56 -18.36 -15.64 -2.21
N VAL A 57 -17.88 -14.43 -1.91
CA VAL A 57 -16.59 -13.93 -2.40
C VAL A 57 -15.60 -13.89 -1.26
N ASP A 58 -14.52 -14.66 -1.36
CA ASP A 58 -13.38 -14.53 -0.46
C ASP A 58 -12.40 -13.48 -0.99
N ILE A 59 -12.21 -12.40 -0.24
CA ILE A 59 -11.40 -11.25 -0.63
C ILE A 59 -10.65 -10.69 0.58
N SER A 60 -9.36 -10.40 0.41
CA SER A 60 -8.55 -9.80 1.47
C SER A 60 -8.96 -8.34 1.69
N VAL A 61 -8.64 -7.81 2.88
CA VAL A 61 -8.82 -6.39 3.22
C VAL A 61 -8.12 -5.49 2.21
N PHE A 62 -6.95 -5.91 1.76
CA PHE A 62 -6.15 -5.18 0.78
C PHE A 62 -6.83 -5.13 -0.59
N THR A 63 -7.19 -6.29 -1.17
CA THR A 63 -7.85 -6.33 -2.48
C THR A 63 -9.18 -5.58 -2.45
N TYR A 64 -9.95 -5.71 -1.38
CA TYR A 64 -11.22 -5.01 -1.25
C TYR A 64 -11.02 -3.48 -1.13
N ARG A 65 -10.04 -3.02 -0.36
CA ARG A 65 -9.70 -1.60 -0.28
C ARG A 65 -9.30 -1.03 -1.65
N ASN A 66 -8.45 -1.71 -2.40
CA ASN A 66 -8.01 -1.25 -3.72
C ASN A 66 -9.18 -1.23 -4.72
N PHE A 67 -10.06 -2.22 -4.62
CA PHE A 67 -11.32 -2.21 -5.35
C PHE A 67 -12.17 -0.98 -5.02
N LEU A 68 -12.31 -0.64 -3.74
CA LEU A 68 -13.05 0.55 -3.30
C LEU A 68 -12.40 1.85 -3.78
N LEU A 69 -11.08 1.99 -3.65
CA LEU A 69 -10.34 3.16 -4.15
C LEU A 69 -10.48 3.33 -5.65
N LYS A 70 -10.53 2.23 -6.40
CA LYS A 70 -10.66 2.27 -7.85
C LYS A 70 -12.08 2.60 -8.31
N TYR A 71 -13.09 1.95 -7.73
CA TYR A 71 -14.46 1.97 -8.27
C TYR A 71 -15.48 2.74 -7.43
N PHE A 72 -15.14 3.05 -6.18
CA PHE A 72 -15.98 3.68 -5.16
C PHE A 72 -15.21 4.76 -4.39
N SER A 73 -14.29 5.46 -5.06
CA SER A 73 -13.34 6.41 -4.43
C SER A 73 -14.05 7.44 -3.56
N LYS A 74 -15.11 8.06 -4.10
CA LYS A 74 -15.90 9.08 -3.41
C LYS A 74 -16.61 8.48 -2.20
N SER A 75 -17.36 7.40 -2.41
CA SER A 75 -18.08 6.71 -1.33
C SER A 75 -17.14 6.21 -0.23
N TYR A 76 -15.92 5.78 -0.59
CA TYR A 76 -14.91 5.30 0.33
C TYR A 76 -14.22 6.45 1.10
N ASN A 77 -13.96 7.58 0.46
CA ASN A 77 -13.46 8.78 1.15
C ASN A 77 -14.50 9.29 2.17
N GLU A 78 -15.78 9.34 1.80
CA GLU A 78 -16.88 9.68 2.72
C GLU A 78 -16.94 8.70 3.92
N HIS A 79 -16.80 7.40 3.67
CA HIS A 79 -16.70 6.39 4.73
C HIS A 79 -15.56 6.69 5.73
N ASN A 80 -14.37 7.02 5.22
CA ASN A 80 -13.21 7.33 6.07
C ASN A 80 -13.44 8.61 6.90
N ILE A 81 -13.98 9.66 6.30
CA ILE A 81 -14.33 10.91 7.00
C ILE A 81 -15.33 10.63 8.13
N ASN A 82 -16.40 9.87 7.83
CA ASN A 82 -17.41 9.51 8.82
C ASN A 82 -16.80 8.72 9.97
N LYS A 83 -15.93 7.75 9.68
CA LYS A 83 -15.26 6.94 10.70
C LYS A 83 -14.37 7.77 11.62
N VAL A 84 -13.57 8.68 11.06
CA VAL A 84 -12.73 9.61 11.85
C VAL A 84 -13.62 10.47 12.75
N PHE A 85 -14.71 11.01 12.20
CA PHE A 85 -15.62 11.86 12.97
C PHE A 85 -16.32 11.07 14.10
N LEU A 86 -16.82 9.86 13.81
CA LEU A 86 -17.47 8.98 14.79
C LEU A 86 -16.56 8.68 15.97
N ASN A 87 -15.28 8.37 15.72
CA ASN A 87 -14.30 8.10 16.77
C ASN A 87 -14.04 9.30 17.69
N ASN A 88 -14.37 10.52 17.24
CA ASN A 88 -14.13 11.76 17.98
C ASN A 88 -15.40 12.36 18.61
N GLN A 89 -16.58 11.78 18.40
CA GLN A 89 -17.84 12.38 18.88
C GLN A 89 -17.86 12.63 20.38
N TYR A 90 -17.31 11.70 21.17
CA TYR A 90 -17.23 11.86 22.62
C TYR A 90 -16.33 13.05 22.99
N THR A 91 -15.13 13.12 22.42
CA THR A 91 -14.19 14.23 22.65
C THR A 91 -14.78 15.56 22.20
N ILE A 92 -15.47 15.60 21.06
CA ILE A 92 -16.17 16.80 20.57
C ILE A 92 -17.23 17.25 21.57
N LEU A 93 -18.04 16.33 22.10
CA LEU A 93 -19.03 16.66 23.14
C LEU A 93 -18.37 17.23 24.39
N GLN A 94 -17.29 16.61 24.86
CA GLN A 94 -16.55 17.10 26.02
C GLN A 94 -16.01 18.51 25.78
N LEU A 95 -15.43 18.78 24.61
CA LEU A 95 -14.89 20.09 24.26
C LEU A 95 -15.98 21.17 24.23
N ILE A 96 -17.17 20.84 23.71
CA ILE A 96 -18.30 21.79 23.64
C ILE A 96 -18.91 22.03 25.02
N LEU A 97 -19.19 20.98 25.78
CA LEU A 97 -20.01 21.04 27.00
C LEU A 97 -19.21 21.38 28.26
N ASN A 98 -17.95 20.94 28.34
CA ASN A 98 -17.15 21.05 29.57
C ASN A 98 -16.00 22.04 29.44
N GLU A 99 -15.38 22.11 28.25
CA GLU A 99 -14.22 22.99 28.00
C GLU A 99 -14.63 24.31 27.31
N GLU A 100 -15.92 24.49 27.02
CA GLU A 100 -16.52 25.69 26.42
C GLU A 100 -15.85 26.13 25.10
N PHE A 101 -15.51 25.17 24.23
CA PHE A 101 -14.98 25.49 22.90
C PHE A 101 -16.09 26.01 22.00
N GLU A 102 -16.25 27.34 21.94
CA GLU A 102 -17.37 28.00 21.25
C GLU A 102 -17.37 27.90 19.71
N THR A 103 -16.22 27.62 19.08
CA THR A 103 -16.08 27.67 17.62
C THR A 103 -15.55 26.37 17.00
N SER A 104 -16.05 26.05 15.80
CA SER A 104 -15.58 24.90 15.01
C SER A 104 -14.07 24.91 14.74
N LYS A 105 -13.47 26.09 14.57
CA LYS A 105 -12.01 26.24 14.33
C LYS A 105 -11.19 25.81 15.56
N LYS A 106 -11.62 26.16 16.78
CA LYS A 106 -10.95 25.74 18.02
C LYS A 106 -11.00 24.22 18.18
N ILE A 107 -12.17 23.61 17.96
CA ILE A 107 -12.35 22.16 18.09
C ILE A 107 -11.49 21.43 17.05
N TYR A 108 -11.51 21.90 15.80
CA TYR A 108 -10.70 21.32 14.73
C TYR A 108 -9.20 21.36 15.06
N ASN A 109 -8.67 22.52 15.43
CA ASN A 109 -7.24 22.67 15.74
C ASN A 109 -6.82 21.81 16.94
N TYR A 110 -7.68 21.68 17.96
CA TYR A 110 -7.41 20.80 19.09
C TYR A 110 -7.30 19.34 18.65
N LEU A 111 -8.30 18.84 17.93
CA LEU A 111 -8.30 17.45 17.44
C LEU A 111 -7.16 17.20 16.44
N LEU A 112 -6.80 18.19 15.62
CA LEU A 112 -5.69 18.12 14.69
C LEU A 112 -4.35 17.97 15.42
N SER A 113 -4.10 18.80 16.43
CA SER A 113 -2.87 18.77 17.22
C SER A 113 -2.68 17.45 17.98
N ARG A 114 -3.79 16.77 18.32
CA ARG A 114 -3.80 15.45 18.96
C ARG A 114 -3.69 14.28 17.97
N GLY A 115 -3.61 14.56 16.67
CA GLY A 115 -3.60 13.54 15.61
C GLY A 115 -4.94 12.81 15.44
N SER A 116 -6.00 13.29 16.09
CA SER A 116 -7.31 12.64 16.13
C SER A 116 -8.09 12.74 14.81
N LEU A 117 -7.72 13.70 13.95
CA LEU A 117 -8.35 13.95 12.65
C LEU A 117 -7.72 13.19 11.48
N LYS A 118 -6.73 12.34 11.75
CA LYS A 118 -6.06 11.54 10.73
C LYS A 118 -7.00 10.49 10.13
N LYS A 119 -7.19 10.52 8.80
CA LYS A 119 -7.82 9.44 8.03
C LYS A 119 -6.95 8.18 8.06
N VAL A 120 -5.62 8.37 8.05
CA VAL A 120 -4.61 7.30 8.15
C VAL A 120 -3.62 7.67 9.27
N LYS A 121 -3.46 6.79 10.28
CA LYS A 121 -2.68 7.10 11.50
C LYS A 121 -1.22 7.53 11.24
N ASN A 122 -0.61 7.01 10.17
CA ASN A 122 0.82 7.19 9.87
C ASN A 122 1.11 8.15 8.70
N ASP A 123 0.08 8.80 8.16
CA ASP A 123 0.25 9.80 7.11
C ASP A 123 -0.13 11.17 7.69
N GLU A 124 0.88 12.04 7.85
CA GLU A 124 0.70 13.39 8.39
C GLU A 124 -0.11 14.30 7.45
N LYS A 125 -0.19 13.96 6.16
CA LYS A 125 -0.96 14.69 5.15
C LYS A 125 -2.38 14.14 4.98
N SER A 126 -2.67 12.94 5.52
CA SER A 126 -3.98 12.30 5.43
C SER A 126 -4.89 12.72 6.60
N VAL A 127 -5.37 13.94 6.55
CA VAL A 127 -6.25 14.55 7.57
C VAL A 127 -7.60 14.89 6.94
N ILE A 128 -8.69 14.78 7.69
CA ILE A 128 -9.96 15.40 7.25
C ILE A 128 -9.77 16.92 7.13
N THR A 129 -10.18 17.49 6.01
CA THR A 129 -10.05 18.94 5.82
C THR A 129 -10.98 19.69 6.77
N TYR A 130 -10.67 20.95 7.07
CA TYR A 130 -11.54 21.79 7.91
C TYR A 130 -12.96 21.90 7.35
N THR A 131 -13.10 21.97 6.03
CA THR A 131 -14.40 22.03 5.34
C THR A 131 -15.20 20.74 5.54
N GLU A 132 -14.57 19.57 5.36
CA GLU A 132 -15.20 18.27 5.59
C GLU A 132 -15.62 18.11 7.07
N PHE A 133 -14.73 18.48 7.99
CA PHE A 133 -14.99 18.46 9.43
C PHE A 133 -16.17 19.36 9.80
N SER A 134 -16.17 20.61 9.34
CA SER A 134 -17.20 21.60 9.69
C SER A 134 -18.58 21.17 9.21
N LYS A 135 -18.66 20.53 8.03
CA LYS A 135 -19.90 19.94 7.52
C LYS A 135 -20.42 18.84 8.46
N LYS A 136 -19.54 17.92 8.90
CA LYS A 136 -19.89 16.85 9.84
C LYS A 136 -20.24 17.36 11.23
N LEU A 137 -19.53 18.38 11.72
CA LEU A 137 -19.80 19.02 12.99
C LEU A 137 -21.16 19.70 12.98
N LYS A 138 -21.51 20.41 11.90
CA LYS A 138 -22.84 21.01 11.73
C LYS A 138 -23.95 19.97 11.81
N GLU A 139 -23.82 18.85 11.09
CA GLU A 139 -24.77 17.72 11.16
C GLU A 139 -24.93 17.19 12.59
N PHE A 140 -23.81 17.02 13.31
CA PHE A 140 -23.80 16.49 14.67
C PHE A 140 -24.44 17.44 15.68
N ILE A 141 -24.11 18.72 15.63
CA ILE A 141 -24.60 19.77 16.52
C ILE A 141 -26.09 19.98 16.34
N SER A 142 -26.58 20.06 15.10
CA SER A 142 -28.02 20.14 14.83
C SER A 142 -28.78 18.92 15.34
N LYS A 143 -28.21 17.71 15.21
CA LYS A 143 -28.84 16.48 15.73
C LYS A 143 -28.89 16.44 17.25
N LYS A 144 -27.95 17.09 17.94
CA LYS A 144 -27.80 17.09 19.40
C LYS A 144 -28.33 18.34 20.08
N ASN A 145 -28.86 19.32 19.33
CA ASN A 145 -29.31 20.62 19.83
C ASN A 145 -28.24 21.33 20.67
N LEU A 146 -26.98 21.32 20.22
CA LEU A 146 -25.87 21.99 20.89
C LEU A 146 -25.71 23.42 20.37
N ASN A 147 -25.20 24.32 21.21
CA ASN A 147 -24.91 25.70 20.82
C ASN A 147 -23.40 25.85 20.52
N ASN A 148 -23.03 26.03 19.26
CA ASN A 148 -21.65 26.23 18.82
C ASN A 148 -21.65 26.99 17.49
N GLU A 149 -20.69 27.90 17.33
CA GLU A 149 -20.55 28.69 16.11
C GLU A 149 -19.76 27.90 15.05
N ILE A 150 -20.42 27.62 13.91
CA ILE A 150 -19.78 27.00 12.75
C ILE A 150 -19.25 28.11 11.84
N ILE A 151 -17.93 28.36 11.91
CA ILE A 151 -17.26 29.35 11.07
C ILE A 151 -16.77 28.64 9.80
N ILE A 152 -17.49 28.78 8.69
CA ILE A 152 -17.02 28.35 7.37
C ILE A 152 -16.38 29.57 6.73
N SER A 153 -15.06 29.72 6.85
CA SER A 153 -14.35 30.69 6.03
C SER A 153 -14.35 30.20 4.59
N GLU A 154 -15.02 30.96 3.71
CA GLU A 154 -14.79 30.87 2.27
C GLU A 154 -13.36 31.39 2.00
N GLU A 155 -12.51 30.50 1.50
CA GLU A 155 -11.16 30.76 0.97
C GLU A 155 -10.12 31.40 1.92
N GLU A 156 -9.30 30.56 2.57
CA GLU A 156 -7.87 30.85 2.71
C GLU A 156 -7.13 29.85 1.81
N LYS A 157 -6.68 30.34 0.65
CA LYS A 157 -5.52 29.79 -0.05
C LYS A 157 -4.27 30.13 0.78
N GLU A 158 -3.22 29.33 0.57
CA GLU A 158 -1.88 29.32 1.22
C GLU A 158 -1.78 28.21 2.29
N ASP A 159 -0.92 27.19 2.18
CA ASP A 159 0.37 27.12 1.47
C ASP A 159 0.48 25.95 0.47
N GLU A 160 0.82 26.28 -0.77
CA GLU A 160 1.54 25.37 -1.66
C GLU A 160 2.95 25.16 -1.08
N VAL A 161 3.23 23.96 -0.56
CA VAL A 161 4.62 23.54 -0.39
C VAL A 161 5.14 23.13 -1.76
N ASP A 162 5.81 24.08 -2.40
CA ASP A 162 6.59 23.89 -3.61
C ASP A 162 7.70 22.85 -3.35
N ILE A 163 7.62 21.69 -4.00
CA ILE A 163 8.73 20.76 -4.11
C ILE A 163 8.96 20.55 -5.61
N LYS A 164 9.84 21.40 -6.15
CA LYS A 164 10.59 21.10 -7.37
C LYS A 164 11.14 19.68 -7.29
N LYS A 165 10.73 18.82 -8.23
CA LYS A 165 11.57 17.71 -8.69
C LYS A 165 11.48 17.61 -10.20
N ASP A 166 12.60 17.97 -10.81
CA ASP A 166 13.05 17.48 -12.11
C ASP A 166 12.74 15.99 -12.28
N ILE A 167 12.12 15.64 -13.39
CA ILE A 167 12.41 14.40 -14.11
C ILE A 167 12.46 14.77 -15.60
N GLN A 168 13.68 14.87 -16.10
CA GLN A 168 14.01 14.88 -17.52
C GLN A 168 13.75 13.49 -18.14
N ASP A 169 13.49 13.54 -19.43
CA ASP A 169 13.15 12.46 -20.35
C ASP A 169 13.98 11.17 -20.25
N SER A 170 13.33 10.05 -20.57
CA SER A 170 13.89 9.01 -21.44
C SER A 170 12.76 8.20 -22.07
N GLU A 171 12.58 8.36 -23.38
CA GLU A 171 11.90 7.38 -24.23
C GLU A 171 12.66 6.06 -24.24
N ILE A 172 11.94 4.94 -24.23
CA ILE A 172 11.92 3.87 -25.26
C ILE A 172 10.82 2.91 -24.82
N VAL A 173 9.69 2.96 -25.52
CA VAL A 173 8.59 2.00 -25.35
C VAL A 173 8.96 0.74 -26.12
N GLU A 174 9.52 -0.26 -25.45
CA GLU A 174 9.32 -1.63 -25.91
C GLU A 174 7.83 -1.94 -25.82
N ILE A 175 7.28 -2.61 -26.84
CA ILE A 175 5.89 -3.07 -26.85
C ILE A 175 5.78 -4.15 -25.76
N ILE A 176 5.44 -3.73 -24.54
CA ILE A 176 5.21 -4.66 -23.42
C ILE A 176 3.85 -5.31 -23.66
N ASP A 177 3.87 -6.64 -23.77
CA ASP A 177 2.67 -7.46 -23.82
C ASP A 177 1.89 -7.34 -22.50
N ASN A 178 0.99 -6.35 -22.45
CA ASN A 178 0.12 -6.03 -21.31
C ASN A 178 -0.90 -7.14 -20.99
N SER A 179 -0.93 -8.24 -21.76
CA SER A 179 -1.88 -9.34 -21.58
C SER A 179 -1.39 -10.42 -20.60
N LYS A 180 -0.08 -10.55 -20.38
CA LYS A 180 0.48 -11.64 -19.57
C LYS A 180 0.22 -11.40 -18.08
N ARG A 181 -0.70 -12.19 -17.51
CA ARG A 181 -1.05 -12.22 -16.09
C ARG A 181 -0.19 -13.23 -15.34
N ILE A 182 0.36 -12.81 -14.20
CA ILE A 182 1.29 -13.58 -13.38
C ILE A 182 0.77 -13.59 -11.96
N ASP A 183 0.68 -14.79 -11.37
CA ASP A 183 0.27 -14.97 -9.98
C ASP A 183 1.51 -14.97 -9.07
N ILE A 184 1.51 -14.07 -8.08
CA ILE A 184 2.55 -13.96 -7.05
C ILE A 184 2.01 -14.57 -5.77
N GLU A 185 2.69 -15.61 -5.25
CA GLU A 185 2.36 -16.19 -3.95
C GLU A 185 2.84 -15.28 -2.82
N LEU A 186 1.96 -15.00 -1.84
CA LEU A 186 2.24 -14.21 -0.65
C LEU A 186 2.68 -15.10 0.52
N ILE A 187 3.28 -14.51 1.56
CA ILE A 187 3.78 -15.22 2.75
C ILE A 187 2.67 -16.03 3.45
N ASP A 188 1.43 -15.55 3.39
CA ASP A 188 0.25 -16.23 3.95
C ASP A 188 -0.28 -17.40 3.09
N GLY A 189 0.34 -17.66 1.93
CA GLY A 189 -0.04 -18.70 0.98
C GLY A 189 -1.15 -18.28 0.00
N SER A 190 -1.63 -17.03 0.05
CA SER A 190 -2.55 -16.49 -0.95
C SER A 190 -1.80 -16.07 -2.23
N TYR A 191 -2.55 -15.77 -3.31
CA TYR A 191 -1.97 -15.37 -4.60
C TYR A 191 -2.52 -14.01 -5.07
N GLU A 192 -1.63 -13.15 -5.57
CA GLU A 192 -1.99 -11.90 -6.25
C GLU A 192 -1.63 -11.94 -7.73
N THR A 193 -2.63 -11.72 -8.58
CA THR A 193 -2.42 -11.66 -10.04
C THR A 193 -2.09 -10.25 -10.51
N HIS A 194 -0.89 -10.05 -11.02
CA HIS A 194 -0.40 -8.79 -11.59
C HIS A 194 -0.04 -8.94 -13.07
N ASN A 195 0.04 -7.82 -13.80
CA ASN A 195 0.60 -7.84 -15.15
C ASN A 195 2.12 -7.73 -15.10
N LEU A 196 2.79 -8.21 -16.15
CA LEU A 196 4.26 -8.18 -16.21
C LEU A 196 4.83 -6.76 -16.10
N SER A 197 4.15 -5.78 -16.69
CA SER A 197 4.53 -4.36 -16.67
C SER A 197 4.60 -3.79 -15.25
N PHE A 198 3.65 -4.17 -14.39
CA PHE A 198 3.65 -3.80 -12.98
C PHE A 198 4.81 -4.46 -12.25
N LEU A 199 5.01 -5.76 -12.43
CA LEU A 199 6.05 -6.51 -11.73
C LEU A 199 7.48 -6.11 -12.11
N ARG A 200 7.68 -5.50 -13.30
CA ARG A 200 8.94 -4.90 -13.73
C ARG A 200 9.28 -3.59 -13.01
N ASN A 201 8.31 -2.94 -12.39
CA ASN A 201 8.48 -1.62 -11.78
C ASN A 201 8.13 -1.60 -10.28
N TYR A 202 7.43 -2.62 -9.78
CA TYR A 202 6.88 -2.64 -8.42
C TYR A 202 7.14 -3.96 -7.72
N TYR A 203 7.13 -3.88 -6.39
CA TYR A 203 7.19 -4.98 -5.44
C TYR A 203 6.08 -4.86 -4.40
N LEU A 204 5.61 -5.99 -3.88
CA LEU A 204 4.49 -6.01 -2.96
C LEU A 204 4.99 -5.84 -1.52
N VAL A 205 4.49 -4.79 -0.87
CA VAL A 205 4.72 -4.52 0.54
C VAL A 205 3.40 -4.42 1.29
N GLU A 206 3.38 -4.80 2.57
CA GLU A 206 2.29 -4.53 3.48
C GLU A 206 2.25 -3.02 3.74
N GLU A 207 1.36 -2.34 3.02
CA GLU A 207 1.01 -0.99 3.42
C GLU A 207 0.42 -1.06 4.85
N PHE A 208 0.85 -0.16 5.75
CA PHE A 208 0.40 -0.04 7.15
C PHE A 208 1.05 -0.97 8.20
N SER A 209 2.13 -1.68 7.87
CA SER A 209 2.95 -2.41 8.85
C SER A 209 3.66 -1.54 9.89
N GLY A 210 3.79 -0.24 9.60
CA GLY A 210 4.64 0.68 10.37
C GLY A 210 6.13 0.56 10.04
N LYS A 211 6.52 -0.39 9.18
CA LYS A 211 7.88 -0.56 8.66
C LYS A 211 7.97 0.05 7.26
N LYS A 212 9.09 0.70 6.95
CA LYS A 212 9.31 1.29 5.62
C LYS A 212 9.36 0.21 4.51
N PHE A 213 9.77 -0.99 4.87
CA PHE A 213 9.75 -2.17 4.04
C PHE A 213 9.01 -3.25 4.80
N ASP A 214 7.98 -3.85 4.21
CA ASP A 214 7.36 -5.04 4.78
C ASP A 214 6.93 -5.95 3.64
N PHE A 215 7.87 -6.71 3.11
CA PHE A 215 7.62 -7.53 1.93
C PHE A 215 6.60 -8.61 2.26
N ILE A 216 5.52 -8.69 1.50
CA ILE A 216 4.48 -9.71 1.68
C ILE A 216 4.62 -10.87 0.69
N GLU A 217 5.59 -10.78 -0.22
CA GLU A 217 5.83 -11.81 -1.22
C GLU A 217 6.52 -13.02 -0.61
N LYS A 218 5.98 -14.22 -0.87
CA LYS A 218 6.58 -15.44 -0.36
C LYS A 218 7.98 -15.64 -0.93
N ASN A 219 8.16 -15.45 -2.24
CA ASN A 219 9.41 -15.73 -2.94
C ASN A 219 10.39 -14.56 -2.83
N LEU A 220 10.89 -14.32 -1.62
CA LEU A 220 11.91 -13.34 -1.31
C LEU A 220 13.24 -14.02 -1.00
N TYR A 221 14.30 -13.53 -1.61
CA TYR A 221 15.67 -14.03 -1.46
C TYR A 221 16.61 -12.88 -1.15
N MET A 222 17.61 -13.13 -0.30
CA MET A 222 18.65 -12.15 0.03
C MET A 222 20.01 -12.71 -0.37
N ILE A 223 20.69 -12.01 -1.27
CA ILE A 223 22.09 -12.24 -1.59
C ILE A 223 22.89 -11.38 -0.60
N PRO A 224 23.56 -11.99 0.39
CA PRO A 224 24.33 -11.23 1.37
C PRO A 224 25.61 -10.68 0.73
N ASN A 225 26.20 -9.66 1.35
CA ASN A 225 27.57 -9.25 1.02
C ASN A 225 28.57 -10.30 1.55
N SER A 226 28.33 -10.73 2.78
CA SER A 226 29.13 -11.74 3.47
C SER A 226 28.29 -12.62 4.38
N HIS A 227 28.67 -13.88 4.55
CA HIS A 227 28.08 -14.81 5.52
C HIS A 227 29.14 -15.79 6.02
N GLU A 228 29.29 -15.95 7.34
CA GLU A 228 30.23 -16.92 7.95
C GLU A 228 31.66 -16.87 7.36
N GLY A 229 32.21 -15.66 7.20
CA GLY A 229 33.58 -15.45 6.68
C GLY A 229 33.73 -15.61 5.17
N LYS A 230 32.65 -15.91 4.45
CA LYS A 230 32.58 -15.94 2.99
C LYS A 230 32.06 -14.60 2.46
N LYS A 231 32.73 -14.03 1.46
CA LYS A 231 32.29 -12.86 0.70
C LYS A 231 31.63 -13.32 -0.60
N PHE A 232 30.46 -12.79 -0.90
CA PHE A 232 29.66 -13.15 -2.07
C PHE A 232 29.77 -12.05 -3.12
N ASN A 233 30.28 -12.40 -4.30
CA ASN A 233 30.39 -11.42 -5.37
C ASN A 233 29.10 -11.41 -6.22
N PHE A 234 28.40 -10.27 -6.22
CA PHE A 234 27.13 -10.14 -6.94
C PHE A 234 27.27 -10.29 -8.45
N THR A 235 28.42 -9.94 -9.05
CA THR A 235 28.60 -10.02 -10.50
C THR A 235 28.60 -11.46 -11.01
N PRO A 236 29.42 -12.39 -10.45
CA PRO A 236 29.30 -13.82 -10.70
C PRO A 236 27.91 -14.38 -10.38
N ILE A 237 27.31 -14.01 -9.25
CA ILE A 237 25.97 -14.50 -8.86
C ILE A 237 24.90 -14.06 -9.89
N LYS A 238 24.97 -12.83 -10.38
CA LYS A 238 24.05 -12.33 -11.42
C LYS A 238 24.18 -13.12 -12.73
N LYS A 239 25.40 -13.45 -13.14
CA LYS A 239 25.63 -14.33 -14.31
C LYS A 239 25.08 -15.73 -14.07
N LEU A 240 25.30 -16.26 -12.88
CA LEU A 240 24.83 -17.58 -12.50
C LEU A 240 23.30 -17.69 -12.55
N LEU A 241 22.59 -16.72 -11.98
CA LEU A 241 21.12 -16.66 -12.02
C LEU A 241 20.60 -16.65 -13.46
N LYS A 242 21.34 -16.00 -14.37
CA LYS A 242 21.00 -15.98 -15.80
C LYS A 242 21.11 -17.34 -16.47
N GLU A 243 22.09 -18.14 -16.07
CA GLU A 243 22.42 -19.42 -16.71
C GLU A 243 21.64 -20.61 -16.13
N THR A 244 21.35 -20.62 -14.82
CA THR A 244 20.97 -21.85 -14.10
C THR A 244 19.51 -21.94 -13.66
N LYS A 245 18.68 -20.90 -13.84
CA LYS A 245 17.29 -20.86 -13.34
C LYS A 245 17.16 -21.20 -11.85
N LEU A 246 18.13 -20.75 -11.05
CA LEU A 246 18.23 -21.07 -9.62
C LEU A 246 17.01 -20.62 -8.80
N LEU A 247 16.39 -19.52 -9.20
CA LEU A 247 15.27 -18.89 -8.49
C LEU A 247 13.95 -19.10 -9.26
N PRO A 248 12.82 -19.22 -8.55
CA PRO A 248 11.51 -19.18 -9.19
C PRO A 248 11.31 -17.87 -9.96
N GLU A 249 10.68 -17.93 -11.13
CA GLU A 249 10.30 -16.74 -11.89
C GLU A 249 9.46 -15.78 -11.03
N TYR A 250 9.67 -14.48 -11.24
CA TYR A 250 9.04 -13.35 -10.56
C TYR A 250 9.39 -13.18 -9.07
N SER A 251 10.38 -13.93 -8.56
CA SER A 251 10.89 -13.75 -7.20
C SER A 251 11.46 -12.35 -6.97
N LEU A 252 11.31 -11.85 -5.74
CA LEU A 252 12.06 -10.69 -5.25
C LEU A 252 13.45 -11.11 -4.80
N VAL A 253 14.45 -10.33 -5.19
CA VAL A 253 15.84 -10.54 -4.83
C VAL A 253 16.39 -9.26 -4.23
N LEU A 254 16.78 -9.34 -2.97
CA LEU A 254 17.51 -8.31 -2.27
C LEU A 254 19.01 -8.60 -2.41
N HIS A 255 19.79 -7.55 -2.66
CA HIS A 255 21.24 -7.62 -2.71
C HIS A 255 21.82 -6.65 -1.69
N ASP A 256 22.56 -7.19 -0.73
CA ASP A 256 23.28 -6.42 0.26
C ASP A 256 24.60 -5.87 -0.31
N ASN A 257 24.63 -4.57 -0.57
CA ASN A 257 25.83 -3.86 -1.00
C ASN A 257 26.39 -2.95 0.10
N SER A 258 26.05 -3.24 1.37
CA SER A 258 26.33 -2.36 2.50
C SER A 258 27.80 -1.98 2.67
N ASN A 259 28.73 -2.91 2.39
CA ASN A 259 30.17 -2.65 2.51
C ASN A 259 30.71 -1.67 1.45
N ASP A 260 30.05 -1.54 0.29
CA ASP A 260 30.53 -0.70 -0.81
C ASP A 260 29.86 0.68 -0.83
N ASP A 261 28.54 0.74 -0.69
CA ASP A 261 27.76 1.98 -0.79
C ASP A 261 26.67 2.16 0.28
N SER A 262 26.66 1.28 1.29
CA SER A 262 25.68 1.31 2.38
C SER A 262 24.23 1.12 1.93
N LYS A 263 23.97 0.50 0.77
CA LYS A 263 22.61 0.23 0.25
C LYS A 263 22.27 -1.26 0.15
N ILE A 264 20.97 -1.52 0.21
CA ILE A 264 20.36 -2.73 -0.35
C ILE A 264 19.67 -2.37 -1.65
N TYR A 265 19.87 -3.22 -2.64
CA TYR A 265 19.20 -3.15 -3.94
C TYR A 265 18.08 -4.18 -4.02
N ILE A 266 16.95 -3.77 -4.59
CA ILE A 266 15.77 -4.61 -4.82
C ILE A 266 15.67 -4.91 -6.31
N TYR A 267 15.63 -6.19 -6.64
CA TYR A 267 15.46 -6.70 -7.99
C TYR A 267 14.24 -7.63 -8.07
N ARG A 268 13.69 -7.72 -9.28
CA ARG A 268 12.76 -8.75 -9.69
C ARG A 268 13.46 -9.73 -10.62
N TYR A 269 13.35 -11.02 -10.35
CA TYR A 269 13.83 -12.05 -11.25
C TYR A 269 12.78 -12.33 -12.34
N ILE A 270 13.04 -11.97 -13.60
CA ILE A 270 12.13 -12.13 -14.74
C ILE A 270 12.90 -12.67 -15.93
N ASN A 271 12.41 -13.76 -16.53
CA ASN A 271 12.99 -14.38 -17.73
C ASN A 271 14.51 -14.61 -17.57
N ASN A 272 14.90 -15.17 -16.43
CA ASN A 272 16.30 -15.35 -16.03
C ASN A 272 17.14 -14.08 -15.81
N GLU A 273 16.54 -12.90 -15.73
CA GLU A 273 17.29 -11.66 -15.50
C GLU A 273 16.82 -10.94 -14.25
N LEU A 274 17.76 -10.25 -13.59
CA LEU A 274 17.44 -9.36 -12.47
C LEU A 274 17.11 -7.96 -13.01
N VAL A 275 15.82 -7.62 -12.99
CA VAL A 275 15.30 -6.29 -13.29
C VAL A 275 15.38 -5.44 -12.03
N PHE A 276 16.06 -4.30 -12.10
CA PHE A 276 16.16 -3.38 -10.97
C PHE A 276 14.82 -2.70 -10.69
N LEU A 277 14.42 -2.64 -9.42
CA LEU A 277 13.19 -1.98 -8.99
C LEU A 277 13.49 -0.72 -8.17
N ASP A 278 14.28 -0.85 -7.11
CA ASP A 278 14.48 0.22 -6.11
C ASP A 278 15.71 -0.05 -5.24
N SER A 279 16.12 0.91 -4.41
CA SER A 279 17.20 0.74 -3.44
C SER A 279 16.94 1.49 -2.14
N PHE A 280 17.47 1.01 -1.02
CA PHE A 280 17.33 1.64 0.28
C PHE A 280 18.57 1.54 1.15
N SER A 281 18.66 2.37 2.19
CA SER A 281 19.79 2.33 3.12
C SER A 281 19.81 1.03 3.92
N SER A 282 20.97 0.37 3.95
CA SER A 282 21.23 -0.84 4.74
C SER A 282 20.92 -0.68 6.24
N LEU A 283 20.92 0.53 6.78
CA LEU A 283 20.53 0.82 8.17
C LEU A 283 19.07 0.44 8.46
N LEU A 284 18.21 0.40 7.44
CA LEU A 284 16.79 0.08 7.57
C LEU A 284 16.52 -1.44 7.64
N ILE A 285 17.55 -2.28 7.53
CA ILE A 285 17.46 -3.74 7.69
C ILE A 285 16.93 -4.13 9.06
N VAL A 286 17.27 -3.36 10.11
CA VAL A 286 16.92 -3.68 11.50
C VAL A 286 15.40 -3.85 11.66
N ASP A 287 14.61 -3.06 10.93
CA ASP A 287 13.15 -3.11 10.98
C ASP A 287 12.56 -4.40 10.36
N ILE A 288 13.31 -5.06 9.47
CA ILE A 288 12.88 -6.24 8.70
C ILE A 288 13.78 -7.47 8.93
N LEU A 289 14.54 -7.49 10.02
CA LEU A 289 15.63 -8.44 10.23
C LEU A 289 15.20 -9.91 10.19
N GLU A 290 14.03 -10.25 10.74
CA GLU A 290 13.49 -11.62 10.71
C GLU A 290 13.22 -12.08 9.27
N LEU A 291 12.62 -11.22 8.46
CA LEU A 291 12.28 -11.49 7.08
C LEU A 291 13.54 -11.56 6.20
N ILE A 292 14.53 -10.71 6.46
CA ILE A 292 15.86 -10.78 5.84
C ILE A 292 16.56 -12.10 6.17
N ASN A 293 16.53 -12.54 7.43
CA ASN A 293 17.14 -13.81 7.84
C ASN A 293 16.47 -15.02 7.14
N GLN A 294 15.14 -14.99 6.98
CA GLN A 294 14.43 -16.01 6.21
C GLN A 294 14.81 -15.99 4.72
N ALA A 295 14.89 -14.80 4.11
CA ALA A 295 15.27 -14.62 2.72
C ALA A 295 16.73 -15.06 2.46
N LEU A 296 17.62 -14.78 3.40
CA LEU A 296 19.02 -15.22 3.39
C LEU A 296 19.10 -16.74 3.48
N LYS A 297 18.41 -17.36 4.45
CA LYS A 297 18.39 -18.83 4.60
C LYS A 297 17.88 -19.52 3.33
N ARG A 298 16.87 -18.97 2.67
CA ARG A 298 16.36 -19.50 1.39
C ARG A 298 17.41 -19.44 0.30
N PHE A 299 18.09 -18.30 0.16
CA PHE A 299 19.16 -18.15 -0.81
C PHE A 299 20.31 -19.13 -0.53
N LEU A 300 20.80 -19.20 0.71
CA LEU A 300 21.88 -20.10 1.10
C LEU A 300 21.51 -21.57 0.88
N ASN A 301 20.30 -22.00 1.23
CA ASN A 301 19.85 -23.37 0.95
C ASN A 301 19.89 -23.72 -0.54
N LEU A 302 19.40 -22.81 -1.40
CA LEU A 302 19.47 -23.01 -2.85
C LEU A 302 20.92 -23.01 -3.34
N TYR A 303 21.72 -22.10 -2.82
CA TYR A 303 23.12 -21.97 -3.20
C TYR A 303 23.95 -23.20 -2.78
N GLU A 304 23.79 -23.70 -1.56
CA GLU A 304 24.49 -24.89 -1.04
C GLU A 304 24.13 -26.15 -1.82
N ILE A 305 22.84 -26.38 -2.09
CA ILE A 305 22.38 -27.54 -2.87
C ILE A 305 23.03 -27.56 -4.25
N TYR A 306 23.26 -26.40 -4.86
CA TYR A 306 23.79 -26.31 -6.21
C TYR A 306 25.33 -26.16 -6.28
N PHE A 307 26.00 -25.64 -5.24
CA PHE A 307 27.38 -25.14 -5.38
C PHE A 307 28.39 -25.59 -4.30
N GLU A 308 28.28 -26.83 -3.79
CA GLU A 308 29.37 -27.44 -3.00
C GLU A 308 30.74 -27.52 -3.73
N LYS A 309 30.83 -27.17 -5.04
CA LYS A 309 32.03 -27.38 -5.87
C LYS A 309 32.57 -26.18 -6.66
N GLU A 310 31.93 -25.01 -6.66
CA GLU A 310 32.36 -23.87 -7.52
C GLU A 310 32.91 -22.67 -6.71
N ASN A 311 34.23 -22.58 -6.64
CA ASN A 311 35.00 -21.53 -5.94
C ASN A 311 34.98 -20.14 -6.62
N ASN A 312 34.25 -19.94 -7.72
CA ASN A 312 34.30 -18.68 -8.49
C ASN A 312 33.36 -17.57 -7.96
N TYR A 313 32.46 -17.91 -7.04
CA TYR A 313 31.39 -17.02 -6.57
C TYR A 313 31.61 -16.52 -5.14
N ILE A 314 32.56 -17.13 -4.43
CA ILE A 314 32.89 -16.85 -3.03
C ILE A 314 34.37 -16.53 -2.92
N SER A 315 34.71 -15.45 -2.22
CA SER A 315 36.07 -15.21 -1.70
C SER A 315 36.09 -15.36 -0.18
N TYR A 316 37.25 -15.74 0.36
CA TYR A 316 37.48 -15.84 1.80
C TYR A 316 38.21 -14.59 2.30
N GLU A 317 37.96 -14.17 3.54
CA GLU A 317 38.74 -13.12 4.20
C GLU A 317 40.15 -13.55 4.59
#